data_AF-A0A8I1FQQ1-F1
#
_entry.id   AF-A0A8I1FQQ1-F1
#
_cell.length_a   1.000
_cell.length_b   1.000
_cell.length_c   1.000
_cell.angle_alpha   90.00
_cell.angle_beta   90.00
_cell.angle_gamma   90.00
#
_symmetry.space_group_name_H-M   'P 1'
#
loop_
_entity.id
_entity.type
_entity.pdbx_description
1 polymer ?
#
loop_
_entity_poly.entity_id
_entity_poly.type
_entity_poly.pdbx_seq_one_letter_code
_entity_poly.pdbx_strand_id
1 'polypeptide(L)' 'MEIKSQALVDVVEDVICDVCRSGTSIPGYGPQYGKLEAQWGYGSQHDGEHYRVHLCE' A
#
# COMPACT_ATOMS: atom_id res chain seq x y z
N MET A 1 23.30 27.40 -14.38
CA MET A 1 23.37 25.96 -14.05
C MET A 1 22.33 25.72 -12.98
N GLU A 2 21.29 24.94 -13.28
CA GLU A 2 20.26 24.60 -12.29
C GLU A 2 20.57 23.23 -11.71
N ILE A 3 20.82 23.18 -10.41
CA ILE A 3 21.15 21.95 -9.69
C ILE A 3 19.82 21.35 -9.24
N LYS A 4 19.32 20.33 -9.94
CA LYS A 4 18.15 19.57 -9.51
C LYS A 4 18.53 18.73 -8.29
N SER A 5 17.95 19.04 -7.15
CA SER A 5 18.10 18.31 -5.91
C SER A 5 17.55 16.89 -6.06
N GLN A 6 18.32 15.90 -5.61
CA GLN A 6 17.97 14.49 -5.66
C GLN A 6 17.00 14.21 -4.50
N ALA A 7 15.74 13.91 -4.82
CA ALA A 7 14.75 13.50 -3.83
C ALA A 7 14.95 12.01 -3.49
N LEU A 8 15.14 11.72 -2.20
CA LEU A 8 15.05 10.35 -1.69
C LEU A 8 13.58 9.94 -1.72
N VAL A 9 13.27 8.87 -2.45
CA VAL A 9 11.94 8.28 -2.51
C VAL A 9 12.00 6.96 -1.76
N ASP A 10 11.15 6.81 -0.74
CA ASP A 10 10.95 5.52 -0.07
C ASP A 10 10.44 4.50 -1.08
N VAL A 11 11.25 3.47 -1.31
CA VAL A 11 10.88 2.33 -2.15
C VAL A 11 10.24 1.29 -1.24
N VAL A 12 8.96 1.01 -1.44
CA VAL A 12 8.31 -0.14 -0.81
C VAL A 12 8.90 -1.40 -1.44
N GLU A 13 9.77 -2.10 -0.72
CA GLU A 13 10.48 -3.30 -1.23
C GLU A 13 9.52 -4.45 -1.53
N ASP A 14 8.49 -4.65 -0.72
CA ASP A 14 7.48 -5.67 -0.95
C ASP A 14 6.18 -5.33 -0.20
N VAL A 15 5.04 -5.60 -0.82
CA VAL A 15 3.73 -5.53 -0.15
C VAL A 15 3.38 -6.93 0.30
N ILE A 16 3.08 -7.10 1.59
CA ILE A 16 2.74 -8.40 2.17
C ILE A 16 1.22 -8.57 2.15
N CYS A 17 0.76 -9.74 1.70
CA CYS A 17 -0.64 -10.11 1.78
C CYS A 17 -1.05 -10.28 3.25
N ASP A 18 -2.10 -9.58 3.66
CA ASP A 18 -2.59 -9.62 5.05
C ASP A 18 -3.20 -10.97 5.42
N VAL A 19 -3.59 -11.79 4.43
CA VAL A 19 -4.19 -13.12 4.64
C VAL A 19 -3.12 -14.21 4.74
N CYS A 20 -2.29 -14.37 3.71
CA CYS A 20 -1.32 -15.48 3.65
C CYS A 20 0.06 -15.13 4.21
N ARG A 21 0.32 -13.85 4.52
CA ARG A 21 1.62 -13.32 4.98
C ARG A 21 2.77 -13.47 3.98
N SER A 22 2.47 -13.80 2.73
CA SER A 22 3.46 -13.88 1.65
C SER A 22 3.64 -12.53 0.96
N GLY A 23 4.81 -12.33 0.38
CA GLY A 23 5.09 -11.22 -0.53
C GLY A 23 4.22 -11.26 -1.78
N THR A 24 3.92 -10.08 -2.32
CA THR A 24 3.10 -9.91 -3.53
C THR A 24 3.96 -9.58 -4.75
N SER A 25 5.27 -9.42 -4.57
CA SER A 25 6.21 -9.12 -5.63
C SER A 25 6.50 -10.31 -6.53
N ILE A 26 6.29 -10.12 -7.83
CA ILE A 26 6.63 -11.08 -8.88
C ILE A 26 7.93 -10.63 -9.56
N PRO A 27 8.97 -11.48 -9.63
CA PRO A 27 10.24 -11.15 -10.27
C PRO A 27 10.04 -10.66 -11.72
N GLY A 28 10.51 -9.45 -12.02
CA GLY A 28 10.39 -8.83 -13.34
C GLY A 28 9.07 -8.11 -13.64
N TYR A 29 8.05 -8.24 -12.77
CA TYR A 29 6.74 -7.60 -12.94
C TYR A 29 6.36 -6.67 -11.79
N GLY A 30 7.11 -6.72 -10.68
CA GLY A 30 6.85 -5.90 -9.49
C GLY A 30 5.69 -6.44 -8.64
N PRO A 31 5.18 -5.64 -7.70
CA PRO A 31 4.13 -6.06 -6.77
C PRO A 31 2.77 -6.20 -7.46
N GLN A 32 2.15 -7.38 -7.32
CA GLN A 32 0.83 -7.73 -7.85
C GLN A 32 -0.13 -7.99 -6.69
N TYR A 33 -0.95 -6.99 -6.37
CA TYR A 33 -1.90 -7.10 -5.26
C TYR A 33 -3.13 -6.21 -5.47
N GLY A 34 -4.24 -6.61 -4.87
CA GLY A 34 -5.42 -5.77 -4.66
C GLY A 34 -5.31 -5.02 -3.34
N LYS A 35 -5.70 -3.75 -3.33
CA LYS A 35 -5.84 -2.94 -2.11
C LYS A 35 -7.31 -2.67 -1.85
N LEU A 36 -7.80 -3.05 -0.68
CA LEU A 36 -9.12 -2.69 -0.18
C LEU A 36 -8.96 -1.61 0.89
N GLU A 37 -9.66 -0.49 0.73
CA GLU A 37 -9.67 0.58 1.71
C GLU A 37 -11.11 0.90 2.11
N ALA A 38 -11.31 1.16 3.39
CA ALA A 38 -12.57 1.65 3.90
C ALA A 38 -12.29 2.80 4.87
N GLN A 39 -12.99 3.90 4.65
CA GLN A 39 -12.84 5.14 5.41
C GLN A 39 -14.21 5.59 5.86
N TRP A 40 -14.28 6.00 7.12
CA TRP A 40 -15.52 6.35 7.77
C TRP A 40 -15.49 7.79 8.25
N GLY A 41 -16.52 8.53 7.86
CA GLY A 41 -16.71 9.91 8.26
C GLY A 41 -17.67 10.05 9.44
N TYR A 42 -17.85 11.31 9.81
CA TYR A 42 -18.64 11.73 10.95
C TYR A 42 -20.04 11.13 10.97
N GLY A 43 -20.43 10.56 12.11
CA GLY A 43 -21.74 9.98 12.35
C GLY A 43 -21.88 8.51 11.97
N SER A 44 -20.81 7.85 11.50
CA SER A 44 -20.77 6.39 11.39
C SER A 44 -20.27 5.74 12.68
N GLN A 45 -20.54 4.44 12.87
CA GLN A 45 -20.05 3.70 14.05
C GLN A 45 -18.51 3.69 14.14
N HIS A 46 -17.84 3.74 13.00
CA HIS A 46 -16.39 3.71 12.86
C HIS A 46 -15.81 5.09 12.55
N ASP A 47 -16.44 6.16 13.04
CA ASP A 47 -16.06 7.54 12.71
C ASP A 47 -14.55 7.79 12.94
N GLY A 48 -13.87 8.28 11.90
CA GLY A 48 -12.45 8.57 11.89
C GLY A 48 -11.56 7.34 11.66
N GLU A 49 -12.12 6.14 11.58
CA GLU A 49 -11.34 4.94 11.30
C GLU A 49 -11.03 4.82 9.80
N HIS A 50 -9.81 4.35 9.51
CA HIS A 50 -9.34 4.02 8.18
C HIS A 50 -8.72 2.63 8.20
N TYR A 51 -9.34 1.73 7.45
CA TYR A 51 -8.87 0.37 7.29
C TYR A 51 -8.28 0.20 5.90
N ARG A 52 -7.17 -0.53 5.83
CA ARG A 52 -6.49 -0.89 4.59
C ARG A 52 -6.05 -2.35 4.67
N VAL A 53 -6.35 -3.10 3.62
CA VAL A 53 -5.95 -4.50 3.46
C VAL A 53 -5.31 -4.70 2.10
N HIS A 54 -4.22 -5.44 2.05
CA HIS A 54 -3.51 -5.86 0.85
C HIS A 54 -3.71 -7.35 0.63
N LEU A 55 -4.15 -7.73 -0.57
CA LEU A 55 -4.46 -9.09 -0.95
C LEU A 55 -3.62 -9.47 -2.17
N CYS A 56 -2.92 -10.60 -2.10
CA CYS A 56 -2.33 -11.18 -3.30
C CYS A 56 -3.41 -11.58 -4.32
N GLU A 57 -3.01 -11.70 -5.58
CA GLU A 57 -3.85 -12.29 -6.64
C GLU A 57 -4.33 -13.70 -6.28
#